data_AF-A0A643C1B1-F1
#
_entry.id   AF-A0A643C1B1-F1
#
_cell.length_a   1.000
_cell.length_b   1.000
_cell.length_c   1.000
_cell.angle_alpha   90.00
_cell.angle_beta   90.00
_cell.angle_gamma   90.00
#
_symmetry.space_group_name_H-M   'P 1'
#
loop_
_entity.id
_entity.type
_entity.pdbx_description
1 polymer ?
#
loop_
_entity_poly.entity_id
_entity_poly.type
_entity_poly.pdbx_seq_one_letter_code
_entity_poly.pdbx_strand_id
1 'polypeptide(L)'
;MSYDEKRQLSLDINRLPGEKLGRVVHIIQSREPSLRDSNPDEIEIDFETLKPTTLRELERYVKSCLQKKQRKPFSTSGKKQAAKSKEELAQEKKKELERRLQDVSGQLSNSKKPAKR
;
A
#
# COMPACT_ATOMS: atom_id res chain seq x y z
N MET A 1 -6.47 -17.51 -5.27
CA MET A 1 -6.51 -16.46 -6.31
C MET A 1 -7.31 -17.01 -7.47
N SER A 2 -8.15 -16.19 -8.08
CA SER A 2 -8.83 -16.51 -9.33
C SER A 2 -7.87 -16.41 -10.53
N TYR A 3 -8.27 -16.94 -11.67
CA TYR A 3 -7.50 -16.83 -12.92
C TYR A 3 -7.27 -15.38 -13.33
N ASP A 4 -8.30 -14.54 -13.20
CA ASP A 4 -8.20 -13.12 -13.53
C ASP A 4 -7.20 -12.39 -12.63
N GLU A 5 -7.18 -12.72 -11.33
CA GLU A 5 -6.18 -12.20 -10.39
C GLU A 5 -4.74 -12.64 -10.76
N LYS A 6 -4.55 -13.90 -11.19
CA LYS A 6 -3.24 -14.40 -11.67
C LYS A 6 -2.78 -13.63 -12.92
N ARG A 7 -3.69 -13.41 -13.87
CA ARG A 7 -3.44 -12.64 -15.09
C ARG A 7 -3.03 -11.21 -14.78
N GLN A 8 -3.76 -10.54 -13.89
CA GLN A 8 -3.43 -9.19 -13.46
C GLN A 8 -2.07 -9.12 -12.76
N LEU A 9 -1.76 -10.10 -11.91
CA LEU A 9 -0.47 -10.19 -11.23
C LEU A 9 0.71 -10.30 -12.22
N SER A 10 0.56 -11.09 -13.28
CA SER A 10 1.57 -11.19 -14.36
C SER A 10 1.84 -9.83 -15.02
N LEU A 11 0.77 -9.10 -15.38
CA LEU A 11 0.89 -7.76 -15.97
C LEU A 11 1.54 -6.78 -15.01
N ASP A 12 1.15 -6.80 -13.74
CA ASP A 12 1.66 -5.89 -12.73
C ASP A 12 3.13 -6.15 -12.40
N ILE A 13 3.57 -7.42 -12.40
CA ILE A 13 4.99 -7.80 -12.30
C ILE A 13 5.78 -7.21 -13.46
N ASN A 14 5.30 -7.38 -14.70
CA ASN A 14 5.96 -6.83 -15.89
C ASN A 14 6.07 -5.29 -15.88
N ARG A 15 5.22 -4.60 -15.12
CA ARG A 15 5.24 -3.14 -14.96
C ARG A 15 6.22 -2.66 -13.87
N LEU A 16 6.81 -3.57 -13.10
CA LEU A 16 7.78 -3.23 -12.07
C LEU A 16 9.14 -2.91 -12.70
N PRO A 17 9.91 -1.98 -12.11
CA PRO A 17 11.29 -1.74 -12.54
C PRO A 17 12.17 -2.96 -12.24
N GLY A 18 13.24 -3.15 -13.03
CA GLY A 18 14.16 -4.29 -12.92
C GLY A 18 14.69 -4.55 -11.50
N GLU A 19 15.01 -3.50 -10.75
CA GLU A 19 15.45 -3.61 -9.35
C GLU A 19 14.41 -4.33 -8.47
N LYS A 20 13.12 -4.12 -8.73
CA LYS A 20 12.03 -4.77 -7.98
C LYS A 20 11.70 -6.15 -8.53
N LEU A 21 11.95 -6.41 -9.82
CA LEU A 21 11.82 -7.73 -10.43
C LEU A 21 12.79 -8.73 -9.80
N GLY A 22 14.05 -8.37 -9.57
CA GLY A 22 14.99 -9.26 -8.88
C GLY A 22 14.48 -9.75 -7.51
N ARG A 23 13.74 -8.90 -6.78
CA ARG A 23 13.12 -9.31 -5.52
C ARG A 23 11.92 -10.25 -5.71
N VAL A 24 11.14 -10.10 -6.78
CA VAL A 24 10.06 -11.03 -7.15
C VAL A 24 10.64 -12.42 -7.42
N VAL A 25 11.71 -12.50 -8.23
CA VAL A 25 12.40 -13.75 -8.54
C VAL A 25 12.91 -14.42 -7.27
N HIS A 26 13.53 -13.65 -6.36
CA HIS A 26 14.02 -14.18 -5.09
C HIS A 26 12.91 -14.77 -4.19
N ILE A 27 11.73 -14.15 -4.15
CA ILE A 27 10.57 -14.69 -3.40
C ILE A 27 10.16 -16.06 -3.95
N ILE A 28 10.11 -16.18 -5.27
CA ILE A 28 9.74 -17.42 -5.97
C ILE A 28 10.77 -18.50 -5.69
N GLN A 29 12.05 -18.25 -5.96
CA GLN A 29 13.14 -19.20 -5.73
C GLN A 29 13.24 -19.65 -4.27
N SER A 30 12.98 -18.75 -3.31
CA SER A 30 13.02 -19.11 -1.89
C SER A 30 11.91 -20.07 -1.47
N ARG A 31 10.77 -20.11 -2.17
CA ARG A 31 9.57 -20.89 -1.78
C ARG A 31 9.28 -22.06 -2.70
N GLU A 32 9.74 -21.97 -3.94
CA GLU A 32 9.54 -22.95 -5.00
C GLU A 32 10.87 -23.58 -5.36
N PRO A 33 11.16 -24.79 -4.85
CA PRO A 33 12.40 -25.50 -5.11
C PRO A 33 12.67 -25.74 -6.59
N SER A 34 11.61 -25.94 -7.39
CA SER A 34 11.68 -26.21 -8.82
C SER A 34 12.28 -25.07 -9.65
N LEU A 35 12.25 -23.84 -9.12
CA LEU A 35 12.69 -22.64 -9.84
C LEU A 35 14.03 -22.08 -9.30
N ARG A 36 14.65 -22.75 -8.32
CA ARG A 36 15.87 -22.28 -7.64
C ARG A 36 17.07 -22.16 -8.58
N ASP A 37 17.23 -23.11 -9.47
CA ASP A 37 18.38 -23.21 -10.37
C ASP A 37 18.12 -22.54 -11.73
N SER A 38 16.92 -21.96 -11.92
CA SER A 38 16.57 -21.23 -13.13
C SER A 38 17.33 -19.90 -13.21
N ASN A 39 17.68 -19.51 -14.44
CA ASN A 39 18.32 -18.22 -14.72
C ASN A 39 17.40 -17.07 -14.26
N PRO A 40 17.83 -16.18 -13.34
CA PRO A 40 16.99 -15.09 -12.85
C PRO A 40 16.60 -14.06 -13.92
N ASP A 41 17.35 -13.98 -15.03
CA ASP A 41 17.06 -13.05 -16.14
C ASP A 41 16.03 -13.59 -17.14
N GLU A 42 15.80 -14.91 -17.19
CA GLU A 42 14.91 -15.58 -18.16
C GLU A 42 13.83 -16.46 -17.49
N ILE A 43 13.57 -16.29 -16.21
CA ILE A 43 12.66 -17.16 -15.47
C ILE A 43 11.22 -17.08 -16.01
N GLU A 44 10.69 -18.23 -16.44
CA GLU A 44 9.27 -18.38 -16.77
C GLU A 44 8.47 -18.68 -15.49
N ILE A 45 7.42 -17.90 -15.26
CA ILE A 45 6.58 -18.02 -14.06
C ILE A 45 5.25 -18.64 -14.45
N ASP A 46 5.07 -19.93 -14.14
CA ASP A 46 3.78 -20.59 -14.29
C ASP A 46 2.93 -20.46 -13.00
N PHE A 47 1.94 -19.56 -13.02
CA PHE A 47 1.04 -19.31 -11.90
C PHE A 47 0.10 -20.48 -11.56
N GLU A 48 0.02 -21.53 -12.38
CA GLU A 48 -0.70 -22.77 -12.09
C GLU A 48 0.13 -23.69 -11.18
N THR A 49 1.47 -23.67 -11.32
CA THR A 49 2.38 -24.53 -10.55
C THR A 49 2.83 -23.91 -9.22
N LEU A 50 2.74 -22.58 -9.08
CA LEU A 50 3.09 -21.89 -7.85
C LEU A 50 2.13 -22.21 -6.69
N LYS A 51 2.67 -22.32 -5.48
CA LYS A 51 1.84 -22.52 -4.28
C LYS A 51 0.96 -21.29 -4.01
N PRO A 52 -0.26 -21.48 -3.46
CA PRO A 52 -1.13 -20.38 -3.07
C PRO A 52 -0.48 -19.37 -2.12
N THR A 53 0.43 -19.83 -1.26
CA THR A 53 1.18 -18.98 -0.32
C THR A 53 2.17 -18.06 -1.04
N THR A 54 2.86 -18.57 -2.06
CA THR A 54 3.77 -17.81 -2.93
C THR A 54 2.98 -16.76 -3.72
N LEU A 55 1.86 -17.14 -4.33
CA LEU A 55 0.97 -16.22 -5.05
C LEU A 55 0.50 -15.05 -4.19
N ARG A 56 0.05 -15.33 -2.96
CA ARG A 56 -0.38 -14.28 -2.01
C ARG A 56 0.75 -13.35 -1.59
N GLU A 57 1.97 -13.87 -1.45
CA GLU A 57 3.12 -13.02 -1.11
C GLU A 57 3.55 -12.14 -2.29
N LEU A 58 3.59 -12.71 -3.50
CA LEU A 58 3.84 -11.97 -4.74
C LEU A 58 2.85 -10.82 -4.89
N GLU A 59 1.55 -11.10 -4.74
CA GLU A 59 0.50 -10.09 -4.79
C GLU A 59 0.74 -8.93 -3.83
N ARG A 60 1.02 -9.26 -2.56
CA ARG A 60 1.28 -8.25 -1.52
C ARG A 60 2.48 -7.39 -1.88
N TYR A 61 3.56 -8.02 -2.37
CA TYR A 61 4.78 -7.31 -2.73
C TYR A 61 4.57 -6.39 -3.94
N VAL A 62 3.94 -6.90 -4.99
CA VAL A 62 3.67 -6.16 -6.24
C VAL A 62 2.72 -4.99 -5.96
N LYS A 63 1.63 -5.21 -5.22
CA LYS A 63 0.71 -4.14 -4.78
C LYS A 63 1.45 -3.05 -3.99
N SER A 64 2.37 -3.42 -3.10
CA SER A 64 3.18 -2.45 -2.35
C SER A 64 4.11 -1.63 -3.25
N CYS A 65 4.71 -2.27 -4.26
CA CYS A 65 5.58 -1.60 -5.21
C CYS A 65 4.82 -0.60 -6.09
N LEU A 66 3.62 -0.98 -6.57
CA LEU A 66 2.78 -0.11 -7.38
C LEU A 66 2.21 1.08 -6.60
N GLN A 67 1.79 0.86 -5.33
CA GLN A 67 1.26 1.93 -4.48
C GLN A 67 2.32 3.00 -4.11
N LYS A 68 3.60 2.62 -4.00
CA LYS A 68 4.67 3.56 -3.65
C LYS A 68 5.02 4.55 -4.78
N LYS A 69 4.68 4.24 -6.04
CA LYS A 69 4.96 5.12 -7.19
C LYS A 69 4.19 6.46 -7.14
N GLN A 70 3.16 6.60 -6.29
CA GLN A 70 2.41 7.85 -6.09
C GLN A 70 2.83 8.69 -4.88
N ARG A 71 3.80 8.27 -4.07
CA ARG A 71 4.26 9.11 -2.94
C ARG A 71 5.69 9.56 -3.19
N LYS A 72 5.85 10.88 -3.37
CA LYS A 72 7.12 11.60 -3.29
C LYS A 72 7.94 11.10 -2.08
N PRO A 73 9.28 11.08 -2.18
CA PRO A 73 10.13 10.45 -1.20
C PRO A 73 10.06 11.23 0.11
N PHE A 74 9.46 10.64 1.13
CA PHE A 74 9.89 10.89 2.48
C PHE A 74 10.23 9.55 3.11
N SER A 75 11.52 9.39 3.34
CA SER A 75 12.16 8.42 4.21
C SER A 75 11.30 8.03 5.41
N THR A 76 11.18 6.73 5.67
CA THR A 76 11.73 6.07 6.87
C THR A 76 11.22 4.63 6.95
N SER A 77 12.15 3.69 6.85
CA SER A 77 12.37 2.60 7.81
C SER A 77 11.15 2.01 8.53
N GLY A 78 10.81 0.76 8.18
CA GLY A 78 10.49 -0.25 9.17
C GLY A 78 9.06 -0.35 9.71
N LYS A 79 8.66 -1.61 9.89
CA LYS A 79 7.55 -2.12 10.72
C LYS A 79 6.15 -2.15 10.09
N LYS A 80 5.79 -3.40 9.77
CA LYS A 80 4.46 -4.01 9.95
C LYS A 80 3.61 -3.26 10.98
N GLN A 81 2.40 -2.86 10.61
CA GLN A 81 1.12 -3.29 11.21
C GLN A 81 -0.02 -2.35 10.82
N ALA A 82 -1.22 -2.94 10.77
CA ALA A 82 -2.53 -2.32 10.63
C ALA A 82 -2.78 -1.55 9.32
N ALA A 83 -3.41 -2.26 8.39
CA ALA A 83 -4.32 -1.64 7.44
C ALA A 83 -5.44 -0.91 8.19
N LYS A 84 -5.18 0.32 8.64
CA LYS A 84 -6.24 1.33 8.75
C LYS A 84 -6.28 2.02 7.40
N SER A 85 -7.37 1.77 6.66
CA SER A 85 -7.60 2.40 5.37
C SER A 85 -7.40 3.91 5.51
N LYS A 86 -6.76 4.50 4.51
CA LYS A 86 -6.49 5.95 4.38
C LYS A 86 -7.74 6.83 4.62
N GLU A 87 -8.92 6.23 4.50
CA GLU A 87 -10.24 6.77 4.76
C GLU A 87 -10.54 7.02 6.25
N GLU A 88 -10.11 6.13 7.16
CA GLU A 88 -10.37 6.30 8.60
C GLU A 88 -9.55 7.47 9.18
N LEU A 89 -8.30 7.62 8.73
CA LEU A 89 -7.45 8.75 9.10
C LEU A 89 -8.01 10.08 8.57
N ALA A 90 -8.62 10.06 7.38
CA ALA A 90 -9.26 11.23 6.80
C ALA A 90 -10.54 11.61 7.56
N GLN A 91 -11.32 10.63 8.02
CA GLN A 91 -12.51 10.86 8.85
C GLN A 91 -12.16 11.43 10.22
N GLU A 92 -11.10 10.93 10.86
CA GLU A 92 -10.63 11.46 12.15
C GLU A 92 -10.16 12.92 12.03
N LYS A 93 -9.36 13.22 11.01
CA LYS A 93 -8.95 14.59 10.66
C LYS A 93 -10.14 15.51 10.38
N LYS A 94 -11.15 15.03 9.65
CA LYS A 94 -12.37 15.81 9.35
C LYS A 94 -13.12 16.15 10.63
N LYS A 95 -13.26 15.19 11.56
CA LYS A 95 -13.97 15.37 12.83
C LYS A 95 -13.22 16.32 13.78
N GLU A 96 -11.89 16.26 13.81
CA GLU A 96 -11.09 17.22 14.58
C GLU A 96 -11.21 18.65 14.05
N LEU A 97 -11.19 18.82 12.72
CA LEU A 97 -11.36 20.14 12.08
C LEU A 97 -12.75 20.72 12.34
N GLU A 98 -13.81 19.91 12.27
CA GLU A 98 -15.18 20.33 12.58
C GLU A 98 -15.33 20.79 14.03
N ARG A 99 -14.72 20.05 14.97
CA ARG A 99 -14.71 20.43 16.39
C ARG A 99 -13.95 21.74 16.62
N ARG A 100 -12.78 21.92 16.00
CA ARG A 100 -12.02 23.18 16.08
C ARG A 100 -12.80 24.37 15.50
N LEU A 101 -13.56 24.18 14.41
CA LEU A 101 -14.41 25.24 13.86
C LEU A 101 -15.53 25.65 14.82
N GLN A 102 -16.10 24.68 15.56
CA GLN A 102 -17.14 24.94 16.54
C GLN A 102 -16.62 25.74 17.74
N ASP A 103 -15.43 25.40 18.26
CA ASP A 103 -14.76 26.15 19.32
C ASP A 103 -14.45 27.60 18.90
N VAL A 104 -13.97 27.81 17.67
CA VAL A 104 -13.67 29.16 17.16
C VAL A 104 -14.94 30.00 16.98
N SER A 105 -16.06 29.39 16.58
CA SER A 105 -17.35 30.07 16.48
C SER A 105 -17.93 30.46 17.86
N GLY A 106 -17.70 29.64 18.89
CA GLY A 106 -18.09 29.94 20.27
C GLY A 106 -17.35 31.15 20.85
N GLN A 107 -16.09 31.38 20.47
CA GLN A 107 -15.34 32.55 20.91
C GLN A 107 -15.73 33.85 20.19
N LEU A 108 -16.15 33.79 18.93
CA LEU A 108 -16.60 34.97 18.18
C LEU A 108 -17.98 35.50 18.62
N SER A 109 -18.80 34.66 19.25
CA SER A 109 -20.16 35.02 19.70
C SER A 109 -20.20 35.63 21.11
N ASN A 110 -19.14 35.51 21.92
CA ASN A 110 -19.09 36.03 23.29
C ASN A 110 -18.59 37.49 23.41
N SER A 111 -18.35 38.19 22.29
CA SER A 111 -17.92 39.59 22.28
C SER A 111 -19.05 40.62 22.09
N LYS A 112 -20.33 40.20 22.10
CA LYS A 112 -21.50 41.11 22.14
C LYS A 112 -22.17 41.13 23.51
N LYS A 113 -21.49 41.68 24.53
CA LYS A 113 -22.17 42.34 25.65
C LYS A 113 -22.08 43.86 25.45
N PRO A 114 -23.21 44.58 25.29
CA PRO A 114 -23.18 46.04 25.33
C PRO A 114 -22.90 46.49 26.77
N ALA A 115 -21.79 47.21 26.96
CA ALA A 115 -21.56 47.99 28.17
C ALA A 115 -22.39 49.28 28.07
N LYS A 116 -23.21 49.51 29.11
CA LYS A 116 -24.07 50.67 29.32
C LYS A 116 -23.35 52.01 29.09
N ARG A 117 -24.09 52.98 28.54
CA ARG A 117 -24.19 54.34 29.10
C ARG A 117 -25.52 54.96 28.71
#